data_AF-A0A165UAH4-F1
#
_entry.id   AF-A0A165UAH4-F1
#
_cell.length_a   1.000
_cell.length_b   1.000
_cell.length_c   1.000
_cell.angle_alpha   90.00
_cell.angle_beta   90.00
_cell.angle_gamma   90.00
#
_symmetry.space_group_name_H-M   'P 1'
#
loop_
_entity.id
_entity.type
_entity.pdbx_description
1 polymer ?
#
loop_
_entity_poly.entity_id
_entity_poly.type
_entity_poly.pdbx_seq_one_letter_code
_entity_poly.pdbx_strand_id
1 'polypeptide(L)'
;MAADKAKDPSPRDNIRPKDYVETFKVFFALCLISPCENAAKASYDCLNRHDYDRDKCLDFFQAYRDCKKTWMDQKKEDRRAAYARR
;
A
#
# COMPACT_ATOMS: atom_id res chain seq x y z
N MET A 1 -16.49 -1.92 28.31
CA MET A 1 -15.19 -2.12 28.98
C MET A 1 -14.31 -2.94 28.07
N ALA A 2 -13.11 -2.42 27.82
CA ALA A 2 -12.15 -2.91 26.85
C ALA A 2 -11.36 -4.11 27.37
N ALA A 3 -11.14 -5.09 26.48
CA ALA A 3 -10.07 -6.09 26.44
C ALA A 3 -10.43 -6.96 25.21
N ASP A 4 -9.60 -7.29 24.24
CA ASP A 4 -8.17 -7.23 24.04
C ASP A 4 -8.04 -7.44 22.52
N LYS A 5 -7.74 -6.40 21.72
CA LYS A 5 -7.36 -6.59 20.32
C LYS A 5 -5.86 -6.33 20.28
N ALA A 6 -5.13 -7.43 20.35
CA ALA A 6 -3.69 -7.49 20.20
C ALA A 6 -3.21 -6.55 19.08
N LYS A 7 -2.71 -5.39 19.51
CA LYS A 7 -1.96 -4.37 18.77
C LYS A 7 -2.03 -4.55 17.24
N ASP A 8 -3.12 -4.08 16.65
CA ASP A 8 -3.24 -4.05 15.20
C ASP A 8 -2.07 -3.22 14.63
N PRO A 9 -1.39 -3.68 13.56
CA PRO A 9 -0.37 -2.87 12.92
C PRO A 9 -1.01 -1.54 12.50
N SER A 10 -0.37 -0.42 12.85
CA SER A 10 -0.95 0.90 12.61
C SER A 10 -1.24 1.06 11.11
N PRO A 11 -2.45 1.51 10.71
CA PRO A 11 -2.76 1.79 9.30
C PRO A 11 -1.72 2.70 8.64
N ARG A 12 -1.08 3.58 9.43
CA ARG A 12 -0.04 4.50 8.99
C ARG A 12 1.26 3.83 8.56
N ASP A 13 1.58 2.67 9.11
CA ASP A 13 2.82 1.95 8.79
C ASP A 13 2.75 1.31 7.40
N ASN A 14 1.54 1.16 6.83
CA ASN A 14 1.31 0.59 5.50
C ASN A 14 1.15 1.66 4.41
N ILE A 15 1.25 2.95 4.75
CA ILE A 15 1.16 4.06 3.80
C ILE A 15 2.40 4.16 2.92
N ARG A 16 3.57 3.70 3.40
CA ARG A 16 4.83 3.78 2.66
C ARG A 16 4.96 2.57 1.72
N PRO A 17 4.88 2.75 0.38
CA PRO A 17 5.19 1.68 -0.56
C PRO A 17 6.67 1.26 -0.41
N LYS A 18 6.95 -0.03 -0.64
CA LYS A 18 8.33 -0.54 -0.69
C LYS A 18 9.10 0.17 -1.81
N ASP A 19 10.41 0.31 -1.64
CA ASP A 19 11.27 0.99 -2.61
C ASP A 19 11.11 0.38 -4.02
N TYR A 20 10.76 1.24 -4.97
CA TYR A 20 10.46 0.88 -6.35
C TYR A 20 11.67 0.27 -7.07
N VAL A 21 12.89 0.69 -6.73
CA VAL A 21 14.11 0.22 -7.40
C VAL A 21 14.41 -1.23 -7.03
N GLU A 22 14.17 -1.61 -5.77
CA GLU A 22 14.34 -2.99 -5.31
C GLU A 22 13.25 -3.93 -5.85
N THR A 23 12.01 -3.43 -5.97
CA THR A 23 10.87 -4.21 -6.48
C THR A 23 11.01 -4.54 -7.96
N PHE A 24 11.67 -3.68 -8.74
CA PHE A 24 11.80 -3.83 -10.20
C PHE A 24 13.06 -4.56 -10.66
N LYS A 25 14.11 -4.70 -9.82
CA LYS A 25 15.36 -5.42 -10.17
C LYS A 25 15.17 -6.91 -10.48
N VAL A 26 14.10 -7.54 -9.99
CA VAL A 26 13.79 -8.97 -10.22
C VAL A 26 12.74 -9.14 -11.34
N PHE A 27 12.19 -8.04 -11.87
CA PHE A 27 10.86 -8.03 -12.49
C PHE A 27 10.89 -7.63 -13.96
N PHE A 28 11.77 -8.23 -14.75
CA PHE A 28 11.85 -7.90 -16.18
C PHE A 28 10.71 -8.50 -17.03
N ALA A 29 9.75 -9.26 -16.47
CA ALA A 29 8.74 -9.94 -17.32
C ALA A 29 7.30 -10.07 -16.80
N LEU A 30 6.96 -9.76 -15.54
CA LEU A 30 5.72 -10.31 -14.96
C LEU A 30 4.73 -9.32 -14.35
N CYS A 31 4.51 -8.12 -14.90
CA CYS A 31 3.37 -7.15 -14.73
C CYS A 31 2.26 -7.35 -13.64
N LEU A 32 2.54 -7.92 -12.47
CA LEU A 32 1.60 -8.38 -11.44
C LEU A 32 1.93 -7.86 -10.03
N ILE A 33 3.08 -7.23 -9.78
CA ILE A 33 3.37 -6.70 -8.45
C ILE A 33 2.64 -5.37 -8.29
N SER A 34 1.61 -5.39 -7.45
CA SER A 34 0.95 -4.19 -7.00
C SER A 34 1.89 -3.43 -6.06
N PRO A 35 2.26 -2.16 -6.33
CA PRO A 35 3.15 -1.37 -5.47
C PRO A 35 2.59 -1.14 -4.06
N CYS A 36 1.32 -1.46 -3.85
CA CYS A 36 0.59 -1.35 -2.59
C CYS A 36 0.19 -2.72 -2.01
N GLU A 37 0.90 -3.80 -2.38
CA GLU A 37 0.62 -5.16 -1.87
C GLU A 37 0.59 -5.22 -0.34
N ASN A 38 1.49 -4.49 0.34
CA ASN A 38 1.54 -4.44 1.81
C ASN A 38 0.28 -3.80 2.41
N ALA A 39 -0.20 -2.70 1.82
CA ALA A 39 -1.44 -2.05 2.24
C ALA A 39 -2.68 -2.90 1.94
N ALA A 40 -2.68 -3.62 0.82
CA ALA A 40 -3.73 -4.59 0.50
C ALA A 40 -3.77 -5.72 1.53
N LYS A 41 -2.61 -6.32 1.84
CA LYS A 41 -2.48 -7.36 2.85
C LYS A 41 -2.96 -6.88 4.22
N ALA A 42 -2.57 -5.68 4.64
CA ALA A 42 -3.01 -5.09 5.91
C ALA A 42 -4.53 -4.89 5.96
N SER A 43 -5.16 -4.48 4.84
CA SER A 43 -6.61 -4.33 4.75
C SER A 43 -7.33 -5.67 4.87
N TYR A 44 -6.82 -6.73 4.24
CA TYR A 44 -7.35 -8.09 4.39
C TYR A 44 -7.12 -8.66 5.78
N ASP A 45 -5.97 -8.40 6.39
CA ASP A 45 -5.65 -8.82 7.76
C ASP A 45 -6.63 -8.17 8.76
N CYS A 46 -7.04 -6.91 8.55
CA CYS A 46 -8.10 -6.27 9.33
C CYS A 46 -9.46 -6.96 9.12
N LEU A 47 -9.88 -7.21 7.88
CA LEU A 47 -11.15 -7.89 7.59
C LEU A 47 -11.22 -9.28 8.25
N ASN A 48 -10.15 -10.05 8.17
CA ASN A 48 -10.07 -11.39 8.78
C ASN A 48 -10.22 -11.37 10.31
N ARG A 49 -9.84 -10.27 10.98
CA ARG A 49 -9.93 -10.12 12.44
C ARG A 49 -11.25 -9.51 12.93
N HIS A 50 -12.07 -9.01 12.02
CA HIS A 50 -13.28 -8.26 12.31
C HIS A 50 -14.51 -8.82 11.61
N ASP A 51 -14.50 -10.13 11.28
CA ASP A 51 -15.62 -10.82 10.63
C ASP A 51 -16.05 -10.16 9.32
N TYR A 52 -15.07 -9.64 8.56
CA TYR A 52 -15.28 -8.93 7.31
C TYR A 52 -16.13 -7.65 7.43
N ASP A 53 -16.22 -7.09 8.64
CA ASP A 53 -16.82 -5.78 8.89
C ASP A 53 -15.96 -4.67 8.28
N ARG A 54 -16.48 -4.05 7.22
CA ARG A 54 -15.77 -3.02 6.45
C ARG A 54 -15.64 -1.71 7.22
N ASP A 55 -16.60 -1.38 8.07
CA ASP A 55 -16.65 -0.10 8.76
C ASP A 55 -15.51 0.02 9.78
N LYS A 56 -15.09 -1.11 10.36
CA LYS A 56 -13.95 -1.18 11.28
C LYS A 56 -12.58 -1.06 10.59
N CYS A 57 -12.52 -1.20 9.26
CA CYS A 57 -11.28 -1.26 8.49
C CYS A 57 -11.12 -0.08 7.50
N LEU A 58 -11.96 0.96 7.58
CA LEU A 58 -11.95 2.10 6.66
C LEU A 58 -10.57 2.79 6.58
N ASP A 59 -9.84 2.89 7.69
CA ASP A 59 -8.51 3.50 7.72
C ASP A 59 -7.46 2.70 6.91
N PHE A 60 -7.57 1.37 6.90
CA PHE A 60 -6.69 0.52 6.08
C PHE A 60 -6.99 0.67 4.59
N PHE A 61 -8.28 0.80 4.24
CA PHE A 61 -8.68 1.09 2.86
C PHE A 61 -8.24 2.48 2.41
N GLN A 62 -8.27 3.46 3.30
CA GLN A 62 -7.77 4.81 3.03
C GLN A 62 -6.25 4.77 2.80
N ALA A 63 -5.49 4.06 3.64
CA ALA A 63 -4.05 3.86 3.45
C ALA A 63 -3.72 3.20 2.09
N TYR A 64 -4.51 2.22 1.64
CA TYR A 64 -4.36 1.62 0.32
C TYR A 64 -4.60 2.63 -0.82
N ARG A 65 -5.64 3.48 -0.71
CA ARG A 65 -5.92 4.54 -1.69
C ARG A 65 -4.79 5.57 -1.75
N ASP A 66 -4.27 5.97 -0.58
CA ASP A 66 -3.20 6.95 -0.46
C ASP A 66 -1.88 6.42 -1.02
N CYS A 67 -1.57 5.14 -0.78
CA CYS A 67 -0.43 4.45 -1.41
C CYS A 67 -0.55 4.50 -2.95
N LYS A 68 -1.73 4.16 -3.49
CA LYS A 68 -1.95 4.15 -4.95
C LYS A 68 -1.85 5.55 -5.55
N LYS A 69 -2.34 6.57 -4.84
CA LYS A 69 -2.22 7.97 -5.27
C LYS A 69 -0.75 8.40 -5.32
N THR A 70 -0.02 8.16 -4.24
CA THR A 70 1.42 8.47 -4.15
C THR A 70 2.19 7.78 -5.27
N TRP A 71 1.88 6.51 -5.55
CA TRP A 71 2.49 5.76 -6.64
C TRP A 71 2.26 6.40 -8.03
N MET A 72 1.03 6.83 -8.32
CA MET A 72 0.73 7.48 -9.60
C MET A 72 1.44 8.81 -9.75
N ASP A 73 1.57 9.56 -8.65
CA ASP A 73 2.30 10.82 -8.61
C ASP A 73 3.81 10.58 -8.84
N GLN A 74 4.41 9.59 -8.18
CA GLN A 74 5.81 9.19 -8.40
C GLN A 74 6.06 8.79 -9.86
N LYS A 75 5.18 7.96 -10.46
CA LYS A 75 5.30 7.63 -11.90
C LYS A 75 5.20 8.84 -12.82
N LYS A 76 4.42 9.86 -12.44
CA LYS A 76 4.30 11.09 -13.23
C LYS A 76 5.57 11.92 -13.11
N GLU A 77 6.14 12.04 -11.91
CA GLU A 77 7.40 12.73 -11.67
C GLU A 77 8.58 12.00 -12.35
N ASP A 78 8.68 10.68 -12.26
CA ASP A 78 9.71 9.90 -12.95
C ASP A 78 9.67 10.11 -14.48
N ARG A 79 8.47 10.17 -15.06
CA ARG A 79 8.31 10.50 -16.49
C ARG A 79 8.77 11.92 -16.77
N ARG A 80 8.37 12.91 -15.97
CA ARG A 80 8.80 14.31 -16.11
C ARG A 80 10.31 14.44 -16.00
N ALA A 81 10.92 13.79 -15.01
CA ALA A 81 12.36 13.77 -14.80
C ALA A 81 13.10 13.08 -15.96
N ALA A 82 12.53 12.01 -16.53
CA ALA A 82 13.08 11.36 -17.73
C ALA A 82 13.07 12.29 -18.96
N TYR A 83 12.00 13.09 -19.15
CA TYR A 83 11.96 14.10 -20.21
C TYR A 83 12.90 15.28 -19.94
N ALA A 84 13.06 15.69 -18.68
CA ALA A 84 13.94 16.82 -18.32
C ALA A 84 15.44 16.49 -18.39
N ARG A 85 15.79 15.19 -18.35
CA ARG A 85 17.17 14.69 -18.54
C ARG A 85 17.52 14.41 -20.00
N ARG A 86 16.59 14.63 -20.94
CA ARG A 86 16.75 14.41 -22.37
C ARG A 86 16.82 15.74 -23.11
#